data_AF-A0A934AH69-F1
#
_entry.id   AF-A0A934AH69-F1
#
_cell.length_a   1.000
_cell.length_b   1.000
_cell.length_c   1.000
_cell.angle_alpha   90.00
_cell.angle_beta   90.00
_cell.angle_gamma   90.00
#
_symmetry.space_group_name_H-M   'P 1'
#
loop_
_entity.id
_entity.type
_entity.pdbx_description
1 polymer ?
#
loop_
_entity_poly.entity_id
_entity_poly.type
_entity_poly.pdbx_seq_one_letter_code
_entity_poly.pdbx_strand_id
1 'polypeptide(L)'
;MTIFFFLFVAFGFFESAYRNKIYPNVFVGDMPFGGKTPRDVIDYWQTRNEPFESKRFEFRFDGQVATISAAELSLGYDATLSATQAYLVGRSQYALSNLYNKFVKKAVRLTPYFRWNTDILDATIEAVAQRLDIPVQDALFQFKDGKVTAFRPSRDGRRVNREEAKRRFANALPSIPDSRESTIVIPVPVEIITPTLTTDRVNAFGIKERIGRGYSEFRGSIPGRIHNVALAASRLNGVLIKPGATFSFNDAVGDISAATGYQSAYIIKEGKTVLGDGGGVCQVSTTLFRAALDA
;
A
#
# COMPACT_ATOMS: atom_id res chain seq x y z
N MET A 1 -3.76 14.09 -63.03
CA MET A 1 -2.49 13.39 -62.70
C MET A 1 -1.41 14.34 -62.16
N THR A 2 -1.34 15.59 -62.63
CA THR A 2 -0.34 16.60 -62.23
C THR A 2 -0.42 17.06 -60.77
N ILE A 3 -1.61 17.34 -60.23
CA ILE A 3 -1.77 17.85 -58.84
C ILE A 3 -1.31 16.83 -57.80
N PHE A 4 -1.64 15.55 -57.98
CA PHE A 4 -1.21 14.48 -57.07
C PHE A 4 0.32 14.26 -57.09
N PHE A 5 0.95 14.43 -58.25
CA PHE A 5 2.41 14.36 -58.40
C PHE A 5 3.11 15.51 -57.64
N PHE A 6 2.62 16.75 -57.77
CA PHE A 6 3.18 17.89 -57.03
C PHE A 6 3.02 17.74 -55.50
N LEU A 7 1.88 17.23 -55.04
CA LEU A 7 1.67 16.96 -53.61
C LEU A 7 2.60 15.86 -53.08
N PHE A 8 2.85 14.82 -53.88
CA PHE A 8 3.76 13.74 -53.49
C PHE A 8 5.22 14.21 -53.44
N VAL A 9 5.65 15.03 -54.40
CA VAL A 9 7.00 15.63 -54.40
C VAL A 9 7.18 16.61 -53.24
N ALA A 10 6.18 17.46 -52.97
CA ALA A 10 6.20 18.36 -51.82
C ALA A 10 6.25 17.59 -50.49
N PHE A 11 5.51 16.47 -50.40
CA PHE A 11 5.56 15.58 -49.24
C PHE A 11 6.94 14.94 -49.05
N GLY A 12 7.55 14.41 -50.11
CA GLY A 12 8.90 13.85 -50.06
C GLY A 12 9.96 14.88 -49.65
N PHE A 13 9.87 16.11 -50.16
CA PHE A 13 10.76 17.20 -49.76
C PHE A 13 10.58 17.58 -48.29
N PHE A 14 9.33 17.64 -47.81
CA PHE A 14 9.02 17.90 -46.41
C PHE A 14 9.59 16.81 -45.48
N GLU A 15 9.37 15.54 -45.79
CA GLU A 15 9.92 14.42 -45.03
C GLU A 15 11.46 14.44 -45.02
N SER A 16 12.07 14.79 -46.16
CA SER A 16 13.52 14.92 -46.24
C SER A 16 14.04 16.08 -45.38
N ALA A 17 13.39 17.26 -45.45
CA ALA A 17 13.76 18.45 -44.69
C ALA A 17 13.64 18.23 -43.16
N TYR A 18 12.72 17.37 -42.72
CA TYR A 18 12.46 17.07 -41.31
C TYR A 18 12.87 15.66 -40.87
N ARG A 19 13.75 14.99 -41.62
CA ARG A 19 14.16 13.60 -41.34
C ARG A 19 14.68 13.38 -39.91
N ASN A 20 15.37 14.36 -39.33
CA ASN A 20 15.91 14.32 -37.96
C ASN A 20 15.45 15.52 -37.11
N LYS A 21 14.38 16.19 -37.53
CA LYS A 21 13.89 17.41 -36.89
C LYS A 21 12.43 17.27 -36.52
N ILE A 22 12.06 17.77 -35.36
CA ILE A 22 10.68 17.86 -34.92
C ILE A 22 9.90 18.71 -35.92
N TYR A 23 8.67 18.29 -36.24
CA TYR A 23 7.85 19.03 -37.20
C TYR A 23 7.47 20.42 -36.66
N PRO A 24 7.14 21.38 -37.54
CA PRO A 24 6.70 22.72 -37.11
C PRO A 24 5.53 22.68 -36.13
N ASN A 25 5.40 23.75 -35.33
CA ASN A 25 4.29 23.96 -34.38
C ASN A 25 4.18 22.92 -33.25
N VAL A 26 5.25 22.15 -32.96
CA VAL A 26 5.32 21.29 -31.78
C VAL A 26 6.00 22.02 -30.62
N PHE A 27 5.36 21.98 -29.46
CA PHE A 27 5.81 22.57 -28.21
C PHE A 27 5.90 21.50 -27.13
N VAL A 28 6.86 21.63 -26.21
CA VAL A 28 6.85 20.89 -24.94
C VAL A 28 6.78 21.93 -23.82
N GLY A 29 5.68 21.92 -23.07
CA GLY A 29 5.26 23.05 -22.24
C GLY A 29 5.04 24.28 -23.10
N ASP A 30 5.70 25.38 -22.75
CA ASP A 30 5.67 26.64 -23.52
C ASP A 30 6.83 26.78 -24.52
N MET A 31 7.76 25.83 -24.55
CA MET A 31 8.95 25.92 -25.41
C MET A 31 8.67 25.34 -26.81
N PRO A 32 8.83 26.13 -27.90
CA PRO A 32 8.72 25.63 -29.26
C PRO A 32 9.95 24.78 -29.67
N PHE A 33 9.69 23.59 -30.20
CA PHE A 33 10.73 22.67 -30.70
C PHE A 33 10.65 22.38 -32.20
N GLY A 34 9.71 22.98 -32.93
CA GLY A 34 9.64 22.82 -34.38
C GLY A 34 10.96 23.18 -35.08
N GLY A 35 11.44 22.28 -35.95
CA GLY A 35 12.71 22.41 -36.66
C GLY A 35 13.97 22.07 -35.84
N LYS A 36 13.83 21.85 -34.52
CA LYS A 36 14.92 21.37 -33.65
C LYS A 36 15.05 19.85 -33.71
N THR A 37 16.20 19.33 -33.33
CA THR A 37 16.46 17.89 -33.22
C THR A 37 15.96 17.34 -31.88
N PRO A 38 15.75 16.02 -31.76
CA PRO A 38 15.51 15.39 -30.46
C PRO A 38 16.62 15.68 -29.44
N ARG A 39 17.87 15.84 -29.89
CA ARG A 39 19.00 16.17 -29.02
C ARG A 39 18.84 17.56 -28.40
N ASP A 40 18.41 18.55 -29.17
CA ASP A 40 18.14 19.90 -28.66
C ASP A 40 17.06 19.90 -27.56
N VAL A 41 16.08 18.99 -27.64
CA VAL A 41 15.04 18.82 -26.61
C VAL A 41 15.64 18.23 -25.35
N ILE A 42 16.49 17.21 -25.51
CA ILE A 42 17.18 16.56 -24.39
C ILE A 42 18.05 17.59 -23.66
N ASP A 43 18.89 18.33 -24.39
CA ASP A 43 19.80 19.32 -23.82
C ASP A 43 19.03 20.42 -23.08
N TYR A 44 17.92 20.93 -23.67
CA TYR A 44 17.07 21.91 -23.01
C TYR A 44 16.52 21.43 -21.67
N TRP A 45 15.97 20.20 -21.62
CA TRP A 45 15.40 19.66 -20.38
C TRP A 45 16.47 19.23 -19.38
N GLN A 46 17.66 18.85 -19.83
CA GLN A 46 18.81 18.61 -18.95
C GLN A 46 19.24 19.89 -18.24
N THR A 47 19.37 21.01 -18.95
CA THR A 47 19.65 22.31 -18.31
C THR A 47 18.53 22.73 -17.36
N ARG A 48 17.26 22.47 -17.71
CA ARG A 48 16.12 22.70 -16.81
C ARG A 48 16.10 21.78 -15.59
N ASN A 49 16.88 20.69 -15.60
CA ASN A 49 17.01 19.78 -14.47
C ASN A 49 18.10 20.21 -13.48
N GLU A 50 19.07 21.05 -13.87
CA GLU A 50 20.14 21.51 -12.98
C GLU A 50 19.63 22.14 -11.67
N PRO A 51 18.58 23.00 -11.67
CA PRO A 51 18.05 23.58 -10.43
C PRO A 51 17.42 22.56 -9.48
N PHE A 52 17.12 21.33 -9.94
CA PHE A 52 16.58 20.30 -9.06
C PHE A 52 17.64 19.76 -8.09
N GLU A 53 18.93 19.81 -8.40
CA GLU A 53 19.99 19.22 -7.57
C GLU A 53 20.01 19.77 -6.13
N SER A 54 19.65 21.04 -5.96
CA SER A 54 19.60 21.75 -4.67
C SER A 54 18.22 21.75 -4.00
N LYS A 55 17.23 21.03 -4.56
CA LYS A 55 15.87 20.94 -3.99
C LYS A 55 15.79 19.85 -2.94
N ARG A 56 15.02 20.11 -1.90
CA ARG A 56 14.76 19.15 -0.81
C ARG A 56 13.26 19.02 -0.56
N PHE A 57 12.85 17.82 -0.18
CA PHE A 57 11.49 17.51 0.23
C PHE A 57 11.49 17.04 1.68
N GLU A 58 10.61 17.62 2.48
CA GLU A 58 10.46 17.30 3.89
C GLU A 58 9.09 16.71 4.17
N PHE A 59 9.06 15.41 4.46
CA PHE A 59 7.88 14.71 4.94
C PHE A 59 7.70 14.99 6.42
N ARG A 60 6.67 15.78 6.77
CA ARG A 60 6.45 16.26 8.14
C ARG A 60 5.17 15.71 8.77
N PHE A 61 5.27 15.32 10.04
CA PHE A 61 4.13 14.99 10.90
C PHE A 61 4.51 15.17 12.38
N ASP A 62 3.74 15.97 13.12
CA ASP A 62 3.85 16.10 14.59
C ASP A 62 5.30 16.28 15.11
N GLY A 63 6.02 17.24 14.51
CA GLY A 63 7.42 17.52 14.85
C GLY A 63 8.45 16.54 14.27
N GLN A 64 8.03 15.38 13.75
CA GLN A 64 8.91 14.47 13.03
C GLN A 64 9.09 14.93 11.58
N VAL A 65 10.34 14.83 11.09
CA VAL A 65 10.73 15.22 9.74
C VAL A 65 11.62 14.14 9.13
N ALA A 66 11.28 13.69 7.92
CA ALA A 66 12.21 12.99 7.05
C ALA A 66 12.50 13.84 5.82
N THR A 67 13.78 13.99 5.51
CA THR A 67 14.23 14.82 4.40
C THR A 67 14.82 13.94 3.31
N ILE A 68 14.46 14.22 2.07
CA ILE A 68 15.08 13.62 0.88
C ILE A 68 15.37 14.73 -0.14
N SER A 69 16.53 14.66 -0.77
CA SER A 69 16.88 15.58 -1.85
C SER A 69 16.32 15.11 -3.19
N ALA A 70 16.05 16.06 -4.08
CA ALA A 70 15.70 15.77 -5.47
C ALA A 70 16.83 15.05 -6.21
N ALA A 71 18.09 15.31 -5.86
CA ALA A 71 19.26 14.61 -6.40
C ALA A 71 19.23 13.11 -6.05
N GLU A 72 18.97 12.75 -4.78
CA GLU A 72 18.80 11.35 -4.36
C GLU A 72 17.65 10.66 -5.11
N LEU A 73 16.55 11.38 -5.34
CA LEU A 73 15.43 10.88 -6.12
C LEU A 73 15.71 10.80 -7.63
N SER A 74 16.83 11.33 -8.12
CA SER A 74 17.04 11.58 -9.55
C SER A 74 15.84 12.31 -10.18
N LEU A 75 15.26 13.25 -9.42
CA LEU A 75 14.08 13.99 -9.82
C LEU A 75 14.44 15.00 -10.91
N GLY A 76 13.63 15.03 -11.95
CA GLY A 76 13.67 16.07 -12.98
C GLY A 76 12.64 15.81 -14.06
N TYR A 77 12.63 16.64 -15.09
CA TYR A 77 11.89 16.38 -16.31
C TYR A 77 12.46 15.16 -17.05
N ASP A 78 11.57 14.36 -17.63
CA ASP A 78 11.93 13.27 -18.53
C ASP A 78 12.26 13.83 -19.91
N ALA A 79 13.54 14.21 -20.06
CA ALA A 79 14.10 14.77 -21.28
C ALA A 79 13.98 13.81 -22.48
N THR A 80 14.20 12.51 -22.25
CA THR A 80 14.15 11.47 -23.29
C THR A 80 12.72 11.23 -23.76
N LEU A 81 11.76 11.11 -22.83
CA LEU A 81 10.35 10.96 -23.18
C LEU A 81 9.83 12.19 -23.91
N SER A 82 10.19 13.39 -23.44
CA SER A 82 9.80 14.66 -24.07
C SER A 82 10.31 14.73 -25.52
N ALA A 83 11.58 14.38 -25.75
CA ALA A 83 12.17 14.34 -27.09
C ALA A 83 11.51 13.29 -27.99
N THR A 84 11.23 12.10 -27.45
CA THR A 84 10.59 11.00 -28.16
C THR A 84 9.17 11.38 -28.57
N GLN A 85 8.36 11.89 -27.64
CA GLN A 85 6.99 12.31 -27.91
C GLN A 85 6.96 13.45 -28.93
N ALA A 86 7.81 14.47 -28.77
CA ALA A 86 7.89 15.60 -29.70
C ALA A 86 8.27 15.16 -31.12
N TYR A 87 9.21 14.22 -31.25
CA TYR A 87 9.60 13.68 -32.55
C TYR A 87 8.49 12.83 -33.18
N LEU A 88 7.76 12.03 -32.39
CA LEU A 88 6.70 11.17 -32.91
C LEU A 88 5.43 11.92 -33.34
N VAL A 89 5.26 13.20 -32.96
CA VAL A 89 4.13 14.02 -33.44
C VAL A 89 4.12 14.04 -34.97
N GLY A 90 3.00 13.59 -35.55
CA GLY A 90 2.81 13.50 -37.00
C GLY A 90 3.57 12.36 -37.70
N ARG A 91 4.25 11.47 -36.96
CA ARG A 91 5.02 10.33 -37.49
C ARG A 91 4.41 8.96 -37.12
N SER A 92 3.10 8.89 -36.85
CA SER A 92 2.44 7.64 -36.45
C SER A 92 2.32 6.62 -37.60
N GLN A 93 2.03 5.36 -37.33
CA GLN A 93 1.86 4.33 -38.37
C GLN A 93 0.58 4.51 -39.22
N TYR A 94 -0.35 5.36 -38.79
CA TYR A 94 -1.61 5.60 -39.50
C TYR A 94 -1.49 6.86 -40.39
N ALA A 95 -1.28 6.66 -41.69
CA ALA A 95 -0.92 7.71 -42.64
C ALA A 95 -1.91 8.90 -42.75
N LEU A 96 -3.21 8.67 -42.50
CA LEU A 96 -4.26 9.69 -42.65
C LEU A 96 -4.32 10.70 -41.49
N SER A 97 -4.06 10.28 -40.25
CA SER A 97 -4.00 11.19 -39.08
C SER A 97 -2.74 12.07 -39.11
N ASN A 98 -1.66 11.57 -39.73
CA ASN A 98 -0.43 12.33 -39.95
C ASN A 98 -0.61 13.47 -40.96
N LEU A 99 -1.41 13.25 -42.02
CA LEU A 99 -1.62 14.27 -43.06
C LEU A 99 -2.39 15.48 -42.50
N TYR A 100 -3.44 15.24 -41.71
CA TYR A 100 -4.21 16.32 -41.08
C TYR A 100 -3.35 17.18 -40.14
N ASN A 101 -2.59 16.55 -39.23
CA ASN A 101 -1.73 17.29 -38.29
C ASN A 101 -0.52 17.97 -38.96
N LYS A 102 -0.08 17.51 -40.14
CA LYS A 102 1.02 18.12 -40.91
C LYS A 102 0.61 19.39 -41.66
N PHE A 103 -0.62 19.44 -42.16
CA PHE A 103 -1.11 20.56 -42.98
C PHE A 103 -2.03 21.53 -42.22
N VAL A 104 -2.59 21.10 -41.08
CA VAL A 104 -3.27 22.00 -40.15
C VAL A 104 -2.21 22.69 -39.28
N LYS A 105 -2.10 24.02 -39.38
CA LYS A 105 -1.16 24.87 -38.59
C LYS A 105 -1.51 24.94 -37.08
N LYS A 106 -2.19 23.94 -36.52
CA LYS A 106 -2.58 23.95 -35.11
C LYS A 106 -1.38 23.55 -34.27
N ALA A 107 -1.06 24.37 -33.27
CA ALA A 107 0.01 24.06 -32.32
C ALA A 107 -0.31 22.78 -31.54
N VAL A 108 0.63 21.84 -31.55
CA VAL A 108 0.61 20.65 -30.70
C VAL A 108 1.43 20.97 -29.47
N ARG A 109 0.79 20.99 -28.30
CA ARG A 109 1.44 21.25 -27.01
C ARG A 109 1.49 19.96 -26.21
N LEU A 110 2.71 19.47 -25.98
CA LEU A 110 2.98 18.31 -25.14
C LEU A 110 3.22 18.77 -23.71
N THR A 111 2.65 18.06 -22.74
CA THR A 111 2.91 18.30 -21.32
C THR A 111 4.26 17.66 -20.94
N PRO A 112 5.21 18.40 -20.35
CA PRO A 112 6.42 17.79 -19.83
C PRO A 112 6.09 16.93 -18.59
N TYR A 113 6.74 15.76 -18.49
CA TYR A 113 6.54 14.84 -17.36
C TYR A 113 7.75 14.86 -16.44
N PHE A 114 7.49 14.76 -15.14
CA PHE A 114 8.53 14.49 -14.15
C PHE A 114 8.85 13.00 -14.09
N ARG A 115 10.11 12.70 -13.85
CA ARG A 115 10.62 11.37 -13.51
C ARG A 115 11.34 11.43 -12.18
N TRP A 116 11.26 10.36 -11.40
CA TRP A 116 11.99 10.17 -10.15
C TRP A 116 12.12 8.67 -9.88
N ASN A 117 13.01 8.31 -8.95
CA ASN A 117 13.16 6.96 -8.47
C ASN A 117 12.04 6.64 -7.46
N THR A 118 11.12 5.76 -7.87
CA THR A 118 9.98 5.34 -7.04
C THR A 118 10.40 4.53 -5.83
N ASP A 119 11.44 3.69 -5.94
CA ASP A 119 11.89 2.82 -4.87
C ASP A 119 12.49 3.62 -3.72
N ILE A 120 13.25 4.68 -4.04
CA ILE A 120 13.82 5.59 -3.04
C ILE A 120 12.71 6.40 -2.35
N LEU A 121 11.71 6.86 -3.09
CA LEU A 121 10.54 7.53 -2.52
C LEU A 121 9.76 6.60 -1.58
N ASP A 122 9.49 5.38 -2.02
CA ASP A 122 8.78 4.36 -1.25
C ASP A 122 9.55 4.02 0.03
N ALA A 123 10.87 3.81 -0.05
CA ALA A 123 11.72 3.57 1.12
C ALA A 123 11.72 4.75 2.10
N THR A 124 11.71 5.98 1.59
CA THR A 124 11.65 7.19 2.43
C THR A 124 10.32 7.28 3.19
N ILE A 125 9.21 7.04 2.49
CA ILE A 125 7.87 7.03 3.10
C ILE A 125 7.75 5.89 4.11
N GLU A 126 8.28 4.71 3.80
CA GLU A 126 8.25 3.56 4.72
C GLU A 126 9.08 3.82 5.98
N ALA A 127 10.26 4.45 5.87
CA ALA A 127 11.06 4.83 7.03
C ALA A 127 10.34 5.83 7.95
N VAL A 128 9.49 6.70 7.39
CA VAL A 128 8.60 7.57 8.18
C VAL A 128 7.48 6.74 8.81
N ALA A 129 6.84 5.87 8.03
CA ALA A 129 5.75 5.04 8.50
C ALA A 129 6.17 4.13 9.66
N GLN A 130 7.35 3.53 9.62
CA GLN A 130 7.87 2.71 10.73
C GLN A 130 7.99 3.45 12.07
N ARG A 131 8.18 4.78 12.04
CA ARG A 131 8.25 5.62 13.25
C ARG A 131 6.88 6.12 13.70
N LEU A 132 5.93 6.25 12.77
CA LEU A 132 4.61 6.84 13.01
C LEU A 132 3.52 5.81 13.23
N ASP A 133 3.63 4.62 12.64
CA ASP A 133 2.64 3.56 12.68
C ASP A 133 2.57 2.96 14.08
N ILE A 134 1.36 2.96 14.64
CA ILE A 134 1.05 2.39 15.94
C ILE A 134 -0.03 1.33 15.70
N PRO A 135 0.20 0.06 16.05
CA PRO A 135 -0.82 -0.96 15.89
C PRO A 135 -2.03 -0.64 16.77
N VAL A 136 -3.23 -0.86 16.22
CA VAL A 136 -4.48 -0.77 16.99
C VAL A 136 -4.51 -1.86 18.06
N GLN A 137 -5.04 -1.54 19.23
CA GLN A 137 -5.16 -2.48 20.34
C GLN A 137 -6.62 -2.62 20.75
N ASP A 138 -7.19 -3.80 20.54
CA ASP A 138 -8.52 -4.14 21.04
C ASP A 138 -8.52 -4.37 22.56
N ALA A 139 -9.65 -4.04 23.18
CA ALA A 139 -9.90 -4.36 24.57
C ALA A 139 -10.05 -5.88 24.76
N LEU A 140 -9.47 -6.41 25.84
CA LEU A 140 -9.64 -7.80 26.27
C LEU A 140 -10.15 -7.86 27.71
N PHE A 141 -10.88 -8.92 28.04
CA PHE A 141 -11.44 -9.16 29.36
C PHE A 141 -10.47 -9.92 30.27
N GLN A 142 -10.43 -9.55 31.54
CA GLN A 142 -9.85 -10.33 32.63
C GLN A 142 -10.89 -10.46 33.73
N PHE A 143 -10.97 -11.63 34.34
CA PHE A 143 -11.81 -11.82 35.51
C PHE A 143 -10.96 -11.67 36.77
N LYS A 144 -11.33 -10.74 37.65
CA LYS A 144 -10.74 -10.59 38.98
C LYS A 144 -11.85 -10.65 40.02
N ASP A 145 -11.71 -11.53 41.00
CA ASP A 145 -12.69 -11.73 42.07
C ASP A 145 -14.13 -12.01 41.58
N GLY A 146 -14.26 -12.75 40.48
CA GLY A 146 -15.56 -13.10 39.87
C GLY A 146 -16.19 -12.02 38.99
N LYS A 147 -15.65 -10.80 39.01
CA LYS A 147 -16.10 -9.67 38.20
C LYS A 147 -15.28 -9.52 36.93
N VAL A 148 -15.94 -9.05 35.87
CA VAL A 148 -15.30 -8.70 34.61
C VAL A 148 -14.58 -7.36 34.77
N THR A 149 -13.28 -7.35 34.51
CA THR A 149 -12.46 -6.14 34.40
C THR A 149 -11.83 -6.11 33.00
N ALA A 150 -11.62 -4.93 32.42
CA ALA A 150 -10.81 -4.85 31.21
C ALA A 150 -9.36 -5.23 31.54
N PHE A 151 -8.88 -6.35 30.98
CA PHE A 151 -7.49 -6.80 31.08
C PHE A 151 -6.53 -5.80 30.47
N ARG A 152 -6.96 -5.28 29.31
CA ARG A 152 -6.16 -4.42 28.46
C ARG A 152 -7.11 -3.36 27.88
N PRO A 153 -6.89 -2.06 28.14
CA PRO A 153 -7.74 -1.02 27.57
C PRO A 153 -7.55 -0.96 26.06
N SER A 154 -8.61 -0.59 25.35
CA SER A 154 -8.51 -0.35 23.91
C SER A 154 -7.67 0.90 23.64
N ARG A 155 -6.83 0.88 22.60
CA ARG A 155 -6.09 2.05 22.13
C ARG A 155 -6.18 2.17 20.63
N ASP A 156 -6.42 3.38 20.16
CA ASP A 156 -6.41 3.69 18.74
C ASP A 156 -5.03 3.40 18.15
N GLY A 157 -5.05 2.78 16.98
CA GLY A 157 -3.88 2.67 16.13
C GLY A 157 -3.72 3.92 15.27
N ARG A 158 -2.55 4.04 14.67
CA ARG A 158 -2.24 5.08 13.68
C ARG A 158 -1.52 4.43 12.52
N ARG A 159 -1.87 4.80 11.30
CA ARG A 159 -1.21 4.29 10.10
C ARG A 159 -0.98 5.40 9.09
N VAL A 160 0.23 5.50 8.57
CA VAL A 160 0.56 6.39 7.45
C VAL A 160 -0.10 5.87 6.17
N ASN A 161 -0.83 6.74 5.49
CA ASN A 161 -1.37 6.45 4.16
C ASN A 161 -0.27 6.68 3.11
N ARG A 162 0.45 5.61 2.79
CA ARG A 162 1.59 5.62 1.85
C ARG A 162 1.19 6.11 0.46
N GLU A 163 0.05 5.67 -0.05
CA GLU A 163 -0.43 6.08 -1.38
C GLU A 163 -0.78 7.56 -1.44
N GLU A 164 -1.43 8.10 -0.41
CA GLU A 164 -1.72 9.54 -0.32
C GLU A 164 -0.43 10.36 -0.15
N ALA A 165 0.56 9.87 0.57
CA ALA A 165 1.85 10.53 0.70
C ALA A 165 2.55 10.68 -0.67
N LYS A 166 2.53 9.62 -1.48
CA LYS A 166 3.06 9.63 -2.86
C LYS A 166 2.30 10.59 -3.77
N ARG A 167 0.96 10.60 -3.68
CA ARG A 167 0.13 11.55 -4.43
C ARG A 167 0.45 13.00 -4.06
N ARG A 168 0.59 13.31 -2.76
CA ARG A 168 0.95 14.65 -2.29
C ARG A 168 2.33 15.08 -2.78
N PHE A 169 3.31 14.17 -2.77
CA PHE A 169 4.62 14.41 -3.37
C PHE A 169 4.49 14.77 -4.87
N ALA A 170 3.81 13.93 -5.65
CA ALA A 170 3.65 14.15 -7.09
C ALA A 170 2.91 15.45 -7.40
N ASN A 171 1.86 15.79 -6.62
CA ASN A 171 1.09 17.02 -6.78
C ASN A 171 1.88 18.28 -6.39
N ALA A 172 2.93 18.16 -5.58
CA ALA A 172 3.79 19.28 -5.23
C ALA A 172 4.79 19.64 -6.34
N LEU A 173 5.14 18.68 -7.23
CA LEU A 173 6.19 18.87 -8.25
C LEU A 173 5.93 20.04 -9.21
N PRO A 174 4.71 20.24 -9.76
CA PRO A 174 4.43 21.36 -10.66
C PRO A 174 4.53 22.74 -9.98
N SER A 175 4.50 22.80 -8.66
CA SER A 175 4.54 24.04 -7.87
C SER A 175 5.91 24.31 -7.24
N ILE A 176 6.95 23.56 -7.64
CA ILE A 176 8.32 23.80 -7.18
C ILE A 176 8.76 25.19 -7.66
N PRO A 177 9.21 26.07 -6.75
CA PRO A 177 9.67 27.40 -7.14
C PRO A 177 10.92 27.33 -8.04
N ASP A 178 11.07 28.29 -8.96
CA ASP A 178 12.26 28.43 -9.81
C ASP A 178 13.51 28.91 -9.04
N SER A 179 13.40 29.17 -7.73
CA SER A 179 14.53 29.60 -6.90
C SER A 179 15.64 28.54 -6.87
N ARG A 180 16.92 28.93 -6.77
CA ARG A 180 18.02 27.95 -6.76
C ARG A 180 17.93 26.98 -5.58
N GLU A 181 17.58 27.47 -4.41
CA GLU A 181 17.37 26.64 -3.22
C GLU A 181 15.90 26.74 -2.78
N SER A 182 15.32 25.60 -2.43
CA SER A 182 14.01 25.55 -1.77
C SER A 182 13.78 24.21 -1.09
N THR A 183 13.15 24.26 0.07
CA THR A 183 12.60 23.11 0.77
C THR A 183 11.10 23.05 0.58
N ILE A 184 10.61 21.93 0.04
CA ILE A 184 9.19 21.67 -0.18
C ILE A 184 8.69 20.79 0.97
N VAL A 185 7.71 21.30 1.72
CA VAL A 185 7.12 20.57 2.84
C VAL A 185 5.93 19.74 2.34
N ILE A 186 5.95 18.44 2.66
CA ILE A 186 4.89 17.49 2.33
C ILE A 186 4.29 16.96 3.64
N PRO A 187 3.04 17.34 3.98
CA PRO A 187 2.39 16.82 5.17
C PRO A 187 2.09 15.33 5.01
N VAL A 188 2.57 14.50 5.94
CA VAL A 188 2.35 13.05 5.91
C VAL A 188 0.91 12.74 6.32
N PRO A 189 0.11 12.11 5.44
CA PRO A 189 -1.25 11.72 5.76
C PRO A 189 -1.25 10.52 6.72
N VAL A 190 -1.97 10.63 7.83
CA VAL A 190 -2.17 9.54 8.78
C VAL A 190 -3.66 9.23 8.92
N GLU A 191 -3.96 7.96 9.11
CA GLU A 191 -5.27 7.43 9.42
C GLU A 191 -5.27 6.95 10.87
N ILE A 192 -6.29 7.33 11.63
CA ILE A 192 -6.53 6.77 12.94
C ILE A 192 -7.35 5.50 12.77
N ILE A 193 -6.82 4.38 13.27
CA ILE A 193 -7.49 3.08 13.22
C ILE A 193 -8.13 2.85 14.58
N THR A 194 -9.44 3.01 14.67
CA THR A 194 -10.18 2.77 15.90
C THR A 194 -10.31 1.25 16.15
N PRO A 195 -10.20 0.79 17.40
CA PRO A 195 -10.36 -0.61 17.76
C PRO A 195 -11.79 -1.08 17.48
N THR A 196 -11.92 -2.35 17.08
CA THR A 196 -13.23 -2.95 16.79
C THR A 196 -14.02 -3.14 18.10
N LEU A 197 -13.30 -3.45 19.17
CA LEU A 197 -13.82 -3.56 20.53
C LEU A 197 -13.22 -2.45 21.41
N THR A 198 -14.00 -1.38 21.58
CA THR A 198 -13.66 -0.31 22.53
C THR A 198 -14.01 -0.73 23.96
N THR A 199 -13.29 -0.21 24.95
CA THR A 199 -13.61 -0.45 26.37
C THR A 199 -15.05 -0.06 26.74
N ASP A 200 -15.59 1.00 26.13
CA ASP A 200 -16.98 1.44 26.36
C ASP A 200 -18.01 0.49 25.76
N ARG A 201 -17.78 0.00 24.54
CA ARG A 201 -18.66 -1.01 23.91
C ARG A 201 -18.65 -2.32 24.69
N VAL A 202 -17.49 -2.68 25.22
CA VAL A 202 -17.32 -3.85 26.08
C VAL A 202 -18.22 -3.77 27.32
N ASN A 203 -18.29 -2.61 27.99
CA ASN A 203 -19.19 -2.42 29.13
C ASN A 203 -20.68 -2.53 28.72
N ALA A 204 -21.01 -2.14 27.48
CA ALA A 204 -22.37 -2.25 26.94
C ALA A 204 -22.80 -3.70 26.60
N PHE A 205 -21.87 -4.67 26.55
CA PHE A 205 -22.22 -6.08 26.28
C PHE A 205 -22.97 -6.76 27.44
N GLY A 206 -23.06 -6.12 28.61
CA GLY A 206 -23.81 -6.65 29.74
C GLY A 206 -23.18 -7.89 30.39
N ILE A 207 -21.89 -8.17 30.12
CA ILE A 207 -21.14 -9.26 30.75
C ILE A 207 -20.78 -8.80 32.18
N LYS A 208 -21.50 -9.32 33.17
CA LYS A 208 -21.40 -8.86 34.57
C LYS A 208 -20.38 -9.66 35.38
N GLU A 209 -20.38 -10.97 35.21
CA GLU A 209 -19.65 -11.90 36.06
C GLU A 209 -19.33 -13.20 35.33
N ARG A 210 -18.46 -14.02 35.94
CA ARG A 210 -18.24 -15.38 35.48
C ARG A 210 -19.43 -16.24 35.92
N ILE A 211 -20.15 -16.80 34.95
CA ILE A 211 -21.29 -17.67 35.20
C ILE A 211 -20.90 -19.13 35.46
N GLY A 212 -19.90 -19.68 34.75
CA GLY A 212 -19.46 -21.07 34.96
C GLY A 212 -17.95 -21.27 34.78
N ARG A 213 -17.42 -22.40 35.26
CA ARG A 213 -16.01 -22.77 35.11
C ARG A 213 -15.85 -24.27 34.84
N GLY A 214 -15.18 -24.58 33.74
CA GLY A 214 -14.69 -25.92 33.43
C GLY A 214 -13.22 -26.05 33.78
N TYR A 215 -12.82 -27.19 34.34
CA TYR A 215 -11.43 -27.51 34.63
C TYR A 215 -11.06 -28.89 34.10
N SER A 216 -9.83 -29.01 33.60
CA SER A 216 -9.19 -30.28 33.28
C SER A 216 -7.68 -30.12 33.37
N GLU A 217 -6.99 -31.21 33.72
CA GLU A 217 -5.53 -31.24 33.81
C GLU A 217 -4.93 -31.95 32.60
N PHE A 218 -3.76 -31.48 32.17
CA PHE A 218 -2.94 -32.14 31.15
C PHE A 218 -1.47 -32.22 31.58
N ARG A 219 -1.19 -32.05 32.88
CA ARG A 219 0.16 -32.19 33.46
C ARG A 219 0.72 -33.58 33.12
N GLY A 220 2.00 -33.63 32.75
CA GLY A 220 2.67 -34.87 32.34
C GLY A 220 2.35 -35.34 30.92
N SER A 221 1.58 -34.57 30.14
CA SER A 221 1.38 -34.86 28.72
C SER A 221 2.66 -34.68 27.91
N ILE A 222 2.77 -35.41 26.79
CA ILE A 222 3.84 -35.21 25.81
C ILE A 222 3.79 -33.79 25.22
N PRO A 223 4.94 -33.20 24.79
CA PRO A 223 5.01 -31.81 24.32
C PRO A 223 4.00 -31.45 23.22
N GLY A 224 3.80 -32.33 22.24
CA GLY A 224 2.85 -32.09 21.15
C GLY A 224 1.40 -31.91 21.64
N ARG A 225 1.00 -32.70 22.63
CA ARG A 225 -0.34 -32.59 23.24
C ARG A 225 -0.48 -31.29 24.04
N ILE A 226 0.56 -30.88 24.76
CA ILE A 226 0.58 -29.60 25.50
C ILE A 226 0.40 -28.42 24.54
N HIS A 227 1.17 -28.41 23.45
CA HIS A 227 1.07 -27.40 22.39
C HIS A 227 -0.33 -27.35 21.79
N ASN A 228 -0.90 -28.49 21.43
CA ASN A 228 -2.23 -28.58 20.84
C ASN A 228 -3.33 -28.06 21.77
N VAL A 229 -3.28 -28.41 23.06
CA VAL A 229 -4.24 -27.92 24.07
C VAL A 229 -4.14 -26.40 24.21
N ALA A 230 -2.92 -25.85 24.25
CA ALA A 230 -2.70 -24.40 24.34
C ALA A 230 -3.20 -23.67 23.08
N LEU A 231 -2.91 -24.20 21.89
CA LEU A 231 -3.35 -23.63 20.62
C LEU A 231 -4.88 -23.68 20.46
N ALA A 232 -5.52 -24.80 20.79
CA ALA A 232 -6.99 -24.88 20.74
C ALA A 232 -7.64 -23.92 21.76
N ALA A 233 -7.10 -23.83 22.97
CA ALA A 233 -7.61 -22.89 23.98
C ALA A 233 -7.44 -21.43 23.55
N SER A 234 -6.33 -21.07 22.89
CA SER A 234 -6.11 -19.69 22.42
C SER A 234 -7.10 -19.27 21.33
N ARG A 235 -7.55 -20.21 20.48
CA ARG A 235 -8.59 -19.96 19.46
C ARG A 235 -9.97 -19.66 20.06
N LEU A 236 -10.23 -20.11 21.29
CA LEU A 236 -11.49 -19.88 22.01
C LEU A 236 -11.46 -18.63 22.89
N ASN A 237 -10.26 -18.14 23.21
CA ASN A 237 -10.09 -17.05 24.16
C ASN A 237 -10.62 -15.73 23.58
N GLY A 238 -11.58 -15.12 24.28
CA GLY A 238 -12.18 -13.85 23.88
C GLY A 238 -13.34 -13.96 22.87
N VAL A 239 -13.80 -15.18 22.55
CA VAL A 239 -14.99 -15.35 21.70
C VAL A 239 -16.23 -14.76 22.40
N LEU A 240 -16.94 -13.88 21.68
CA LEU A 240 -18.19 -13.28 22.12
C LEU A 240 -19.38 -14.02 21.53
N ILE A 241 -20.26 -14.51 22.39
CA ILE A 241 -21.50 -15.19 22.00
C ILE A 241 -22.66 -14.26 22.30
N LYS A 242 -23.39 -13.83 21.26
CA LYS A 242 -24.56 -12.95 21.41
C LYS A 242 -25.71 -13.72 22.08
N PRO A 243 -26.61 -13.05 22.80
CA PRO A 243 -27.84 -13.67 23.30
C PRO A 243 -28.61 -14.37 22.17
N GLY A 244 -28.98 -15.64 22.41
CA GLY A 244 -29.70 -16.48 21.43
C GLY A 244 -28.85 -17.05 20.28
N ALA A 245 -27.55 -16.76 20.22
CA ALA A 245 -26.68 -17.34 19.20
C ALA A 245 -26.20 -18.75 19.58
N THR A 246 -26.05 -19.62 18.59
CA THR A 246 -25.42 -20.93 18.74
C THR A 246 -23.91 -20.79 18.63
N PHE A 247 -23.17 -21.36 19.59
CA PHE A 247 -21.73 -21.48 19.52
C PHE A 247 -21.33 -22.87 18.99
N SER A 248 -20.43 -22.91 18.01
CA SER A 248 -19.82 -24.13 17.48
C SER A 248 -18.35 -24.19 17.87
N PHE A 249 -17.98 -25.21 18.64
CA PHE A 249 -16.57 -25.44 19.01
C PHE A 249 -15.72 -25.66 17.77
N ASN A 250 -16.20 -26.47 16.82
CA ASN A 250 -15.48 -26.82 15.60
C ASN A 250 -15.22 -25.59 14.73
N ASP A 251 -16.19 -24.68 14.64
CA ASP A 251 -16.04 -23.45 13.84
C ASP A 251 -15.02 -22.52 14.51
N ALA A 252 -15.05 -22.43 15.84
CA ALA A 252 -14.13 -21.59 16.59
C ALA A 252 -12.69 -22.11 16.57
N VAL A 253 -12.49 -23.43 16.71
CA VAL A 253 -11.14 -24.01 16.64
C VAL A 253 -10.65 -24.18 15.20
N GLY A 254 -11.52 -24.20 14.20
CA GLY A 254 -11.15 -24.37 12.79
C GLY A 254 -10.51 -25.73 12.46
N ASP A 255 -9.85 -25.82 11.30
CA ASP A 255 -9.19 -27.06 10.87
C ASP A 255 -8.08 -27.49 11.85
N ILE A 256 -8.04 -28.78 12.14
CA ILE A 256 -7.11 -29.41 13.09
C ILE A 256 -6.09 -30.22 12.29
N SER A 257 -5.01 -29.57 11.89
CA SER A 257 -3.97 -30.17 11.05
C SER A 257 -2.61 -29.55 11.32
N ALA A 258 -1.55 -30.21 10.83
CA ALA A 258 -0.21 -29.63 10.80
C ALA A 258 -0.16 -28.27 10.08
N ALA A 259 -0.99 -28.07 9.04
CA ALA A 259 -1.05 -26.82 8.29
C ALA A 259 -1.58 -25.65 9.13
N THR A 260 -2.46 -25.92 10.09
CA THR A 260 -2.95 -24.91 11.04
C THR A 260 -2.14 -24.86 12.33
N GLY A 261 -0.98 -25.53 12.38
CA GLY A 261 -0.02 -25.45 13.49
C GLY A 261 -0.26 -26.44 14.62
N TYR A 262 -1.17 -27.40 14.47
CA TYR A 262 -1.26 -28.52 15.41
C TYR A 262 -0.11 -29.51 15.18
N GLN A 263 0.31 -30.17 16.25
CA GLN A 263 1.39 -31.14 16.25
C GLN A 263 0.83 -32.56 16.38
N SER A 264 1.61 -33.55 15.95
CA SER A 264 1.26 -34.95 16.12
C SER A 264 1.25 -35.32 17.60
N ALA A 265 0.18 -35.96 18.05
CA ALA A 265 0.00 -36.50 19.38
C ALA A 265 -0.99 -37.69 19.35
N TYR A 266 -1.14 -38.41 20.45
CA TYR A 266 -2.10 -39.51 20.51
C TYR A 266 -3.55 -39.02 20.35
N ILE A 267 -4.25 -39.60 19.38
CA ILE A 267 -5.68 -39.43 19.10
C ILE A 267 -6.38 -40.79 19.17
N ILE A 268 -7.71 -40.77 19.30
CA ILE A 268 -8.55 -41.96 19.16
C ILE A 268 -9.18 -41.94 17.77
N LYS A 269 -8.86 -42.92 16.94
CA LYS A 269 -9.44 -43.10 15.60
C LYS A 269 -9.93 -44.55 15.48
N GLU A 270 -11.20 -44.72 15.12
CA GLU A 270 -11.83 -46.05 14.95
C GLU A 270 -11.62 -46.98 16.17
N GLY A 271 -11.73 -46.40 17.37
CA GLY A 271 -11.55 -47.12 18.64
C GLY A 271 -10.10 -47.45 19.02
N LYS A 272 -9.11 -46.99 18.26
CA LYS A 272 -7.68 -47.24 18.51
C LYS A 272 -6.93 -45.95 18.83
N THR A 273 -5.95 -46.06 19.72
CA THR A 273 -5.00 -44.97 20.02
C THR A 273 -3.89 -44.97 18.97
N VAL A 274 -3.82 -43.92 18.16
CA VAL A 274 -2.82 -43.74 17.10
C VAL A 274 -2.23 -42.34 17.16
N LEU A 275 -1.08 -42.13 16.53
CA LEU A 275 -0.55 -40.77 16.34
C LEU A 275 -1.33 -40.06 15.23
N GLY A 276 -1.68 -38.80 15.48
CA GLY A 276 -2.34 -37.94 14.51
C GLY A 276 -2.32 -36.49 14.97
N ASP A 277 -2.73 -35.57 14.09
CA ASP A 277 -2.70 -34.15 14.39
C ASP A 277 -3.77 -33.78 15.43
N GLY A 278 -3.44 -32.85 16.32
CA GLY A 278 -4.41 -32.29 17.27
C GLY A 278 -4.78 -33.18 18.45
N GLY A 279 -3.96 -34.19 18.78
CA GLY A 279 -4.12 -34.93 20.03
C GLY A 279 -4.19 -33.96 21.22
N GLY A 280 -5.30 -34.01 21.98
CA GLY A 280 -5.61 -33.09 23.08
C GLY A 280 -6.78 -32.13 22.82
N VAL A 281 -7.17 -31.85 21.56
CA VAL A 281 -8.23 -30.87 21.26
C VAL A 281 -9.60 -31.27 21.85
N CYS A 282 -9.94 -32.57 21.84
CA CYS A 282 -11.17 -33.05 22.46
C CYS A 282 -11.24 -32.75 23.97
N GLN A 283 -10.11 -32.73 24.68
CA GLN A 283 -10.10 -32.32 26.10
C GLN A 283 -10.51 -30.86 26.25
N VAL A 284 -10.10 -29.98 25.34
CA VAL A 284 -10.50 -28.57 25.36
C VAL A 284 -12.00 -28.44 25.14
N SER A 285 -12.57 -29.20 24.19
CA SER A 285 -14.02 -29.25 23.97
C SER A 285 -14.77 -29.71 25.22
N THR A 286 -14.34 -30.81 25.86
CA THR A 286 -14.93 -31.28 27.13
C THR A 286 -14.79 -30.24 28.25
N THR A 287 -13.68 -29.51 28.31
CA THR A 287 -13.47 -28.47 29.32
C THR A 287 -14.42 -27.30 29.10
N LEU A 288 -14.62 -26.87 27.85
CA LEU A 288 -15.59 -25.84 27.49
C LEU A 288 -17.02 -26.31 27.80
N PHE A 289 -17.37 -27.56 27.47
CA PHE A 289 -18.67 -28.13 27.79
C PHE A 289 -18.94 -28.12 29.30
N ARG A 290 -17.97 -28.51 30.13
CA ARG A 290 -18.08 -28.42 31.59
C ARG A 290 -18.28 -26.98 32.07
N ALA A 291 -17.59 -26.02 31.46
CA ALA A 291 -17.77 -24.60 31.79
C ALA A 291 -19.19 -24.10 31.48
N ALA A 292 -19.77 -24.55 30.38
CA ALA A 292 -21.14 -24.20 29.98
C ALA A 292 -22.20 -24.92 30.83
N LEU A 293 -21.92 -26.14 31.29
CA LEU A 293 -22.82 -26.89 32.18
C LEU A 293 -22.84 -26.34 33.61
N ASP A 294 -21.72 -25.77 34.05
CA ASP A 294 -21.54 -25.15 35.38
C ASP A 294 -22.03 -23.68 35.43
N ALA A 295 -22.56 -23.16 34.31
CA ALA A 295 -23.02 -21.78 34.15
C ALA A 295 -24.48 -21.59 34.55
#